data_AF-A0A6V8KNJ5-F1
#
_entry.id   AF-A0A6V8KNJ5-F1
#
_cell.length_a   1.000
_cell.length_b   1.000
_cell.length_c   1.000
_cell.angle_alpha   90.00
_cell.angle_beta   90.00
_cell.angle_gamma   90.00
#
_symmetry.space_group_name_H-M   'P 1'
#
loop_
_entity.id
_entity.type
_entity.pdbx_description
1 polymer ?
#
loop_
_entity_poly.entity_id
_entity_poly.type
_entity_poly.pdbx_seq_one_letter_code
_entity_poly.pdbx_strand_id
1 'polypeptide(L)' 'MSEPDRVESRAEHLLPEERAAGSEDPEAQAEAILADSDAREDYIEPSPGLRIDHRRSDETVDP' A
#
# COMPACT_ATOMS: atom_id res chain seq x y z
N MET A 1 -10.41 2.45 -9.95
CA MET A 1 -11.25 2.24 -8.75
C MET A 1 -11.40 3.57 -8.07
N SER A 2 -12.58 3.84 -7.51
CA SER A 2 -12.80 5.06 -6.71
C SER A 2 -12.21 4.87 -5.32
N GLU A 3 -11.96 5.95 -4.59
CA GLU A 3 -11.54 5.91 -3.18
C GLU A 3 -12.46 5.05 -2.28
N PRO A 4 -13.80 5.20 -2.32
CA PRO A 4 -14.68 4.34 -1.52
C PRO A 4 -14.55 2.86 -1.89
N ASP A 5 -14.41 2.53 -3.18
CA ASP A 5 -14.22 1.14 -3.63
C ASP A 5 -12.91 0.54 -3.08
N ARG A 6 -11.85 1.37 -2.96
CA ARG A 6 -10.55 0.97 -2.38
C ARG A 6 -10.66 0.70 -0.88
N VAL A 7 -11.39 1.57 -0.16
CA VAL A 7 -11.61 1.45 1.29
C VAL A 7 -12.42 0.20 1.61
N GLU A 8 -13.56 0.00 0.93
CA GLU A 8 -14.42 -1.19 1.10
C GLU A 8 -13.63 -2.48 0.86
N SER A 9 -12.94 -2.58 -0.27
CA SER A 9 -12.16 -3.77 -0.60
C SER A 9 -11.09 -4.11 0.44
N ARG A 10 -10.40 -3.10 0.99
CA ARG A 10 -9.39 -3.35 2.03
C ARG A 10 -10.03 -3.70 3.38
N ALA A 11 -11.13 -3.05 3.75
CA ALA A 11 -11.86 -3.34 4.99
C ALA A 11 -12.40 -4.79 5.00
N GLU A 12 -12.84 -5.31 3.86
CA GLU A 12 -13.27 -6.72 3.71
C GLU A 12 -12.10 -7.71 3.79
N HIS A 13 -10.90 -7.28 3.43
CA HIS A 13 -9.71 -8.11 3.33
C HIS A 13 -8.66 -7.79 4.40
N LEU A 14 -9.09 -7.71 5.66
CA LEU A 14 -8.19 -7.59 6.81
C LEU A 14 -7.11 -8.68 6.82
N LEU A 15 -5.89 -8.29 7.21
CA LEU A 15 -4.79 -9.21 7.44
C LEU A 15 -5.09 -10.16 8.61
N PRO A 16 -4.47 -11.35 8.67
CA PRO A 16 -4.64 -12.28 9.79
C PRO A 16 -4.41 -11.62 11.16
N GLU A 17 -3.41 -10.75 11.25
CA GLU A 17 -3.05 -10.01 12.45
C GLU A 17 -4.12 -8.98 12.84
N GLU A 18 -4.68 -8.26 11.85
CA GLU A 18 -5.76 -7.27 12.05
C GLU A 18 -7.06 -7.97 12.51
N ARG A 19 -7.35 -9.15 11.96
CA ARG A 19 -8.47 -9.99 12.41
C ARG A 19 -8.25 -10.54 13.81
N ALA A 20 -7.02 -10.97 14.13
CA ALA A 20 -6.69 -11.50 15.45
C ALA A 20 -6.72 -10.42 16.53
N ALA A 21 -6.33 -9.18 16.20
CA ALA A 21 -6.45 -8.03 17.09
C ALA A 21 -7.91 -7.57 17.27
N GLY A 22 -8.77 -7.81 16.27
CA GLY A 22 -10.19 -7.45 16.30
C GLY A 22 -10.40 -5.96 16.09
N SER A 23 -10.16 -5.49 14.86
CA SER A 23 -10.38 -4.08 14.48
C SER A 23 -11.79 -3.62 14.86
N GLU A 24 -11.87 -2.51 15.59
CA GLU A 24 -13.14 -1.91 16.04
C GLU A 24 -13.88 -1.21 14.88
N ASP A 25 -13.12 -0.67 13.91
CA ASP A 25 -13.63 -0.03 12.71
C ASP A 25 -12.71 -0.33 11.51
N PRO A 26 -12.98 -1.42 10.77
CA PRO A 26 -12.20 -1.81 9.60
C PRO A 26 -12.19 -0.78 8.47
N GLU A 27 -13.27 0.00 8.32
CA GLU A 27 -13.38 1.03 7.27
C GLU A 27 -12.47 2.23 7.60
N ALA A 28 -12.56 2.74 8.83
CA ALA A 28 -11.69 3.84 9.28
C ALA A 28 -10.20 3.44 9.27
N GLN A 29 -9.89 2.19 9.64
CA GLN A 29 -8.54 1.65 9.54
C GLN A 29 -8.06 1.58 8.08
N ALA A 30 -8.91 1.12 7.15
CA ALA A 30 -8.57 1.04 5.74
C ALA A 30 -8.32 2.42 5.13
N GLU A 31 -9.17 3.42 5.44
CA GLU A 31 -9.01 4.80 5.01
C GLU A 31 -7.68 5.39 5.48
N ALA A 32 -7.34 5.25 6.77
CA ALA A 32 -6.10 5.77 7.32
C ALA A 32 -4.85 5.16 6.67
N ILE A 33 -4.87 3.85 6.41
CA ILE A 33 -3.74 3.14 5.79
C ILE A 33 -3.57 3.54 4.32
N LEU A 34 -4.68 3.66 3.58
CA LEU A 34 -4.64 4.08 2.18
C LEU A 34 -4.16 5.53 2.08
N ALA A 35 -4.65 6.43 2.94
CA ALA A 35 -4.18 7.81 2.98
C ALA A 35 -2.67 7.93 3.27
N ASP A 36 -2.14 7.16 4.23
CA ASP A 36 -0.70 7.10 4.50
C ASP A 36 0.09 6.49 3.34
N SER A 37 -0.48 5.51 2.64
CA SER A 37 0.16 4.88 1.48
C SER A 37 0.23 5.83 0.28
N ASP A 38 -0.89 6.47 -0.07
CA ASP A 38 -0.98 7.48 -1.12
C ASP A 38 -0.02 8.63 -0.81
N ALA A 39 0.03 9.09 0.45
CA ALA A 39 0.99 10.12 0.87
C ALA A 39 2.45 9.69 0.67
N ARG A 40 2.83 8.45 0.99
CA ARG A 40 4.22 7.96 0.77
C ARG A 40 4.57 7.80 -0.70
N GLU A 41 3.60 7.44 -1.53
CA GLU A 41 3.78 7.31 -2.98
C GLU A 41 3.92 8.69 -3.65
N ASP A 42 3.13 9.68 -3.22
CA ASP A 42 3.22 11.06 -3.69
C ASP A 42 4.48 11.77 -3.15
N TYR A 43 4.93 11.44 -1.94
CA TYR A 43 6.10 11.99 -1.25
C TYR A 43 7.33 11.08 -1.33
N ILE A 44 7.62 10.51 -2.50
CA ILE A 44 8.95 9.94 -2.75
C ILE A 44 9.95 11.09 -2.93
N GLU A 45 10.35 11.72 -1.83
CA GLU A 45 11.65 12.35 -1.76
C GLU A 45 12.67 11.20 -1.79
N PRO A 46 13.55 11.12 -2.80
CA PRO A 46 14.61 10.12 -2.79
C PRO A 46 15.49 10.42 -1.58
N SER A 47 15.28 9.67 -0.49
CA SER A 47 16.16 9.69 0.66
C SER A 47 17.60 9.50 0.14
N PRO A 48 18.59 10.30 0.58
CA PRO A 48 19.98 10.12 0.16
C PRO A 48 20.50 8.74 0.64
N GLY A 49 20.31 7.72 -0.20
CA GLY A 49 20.57 6.32 0.15
C GLY A 49 19.50 5.34 -0.34
N LEU A 50 18.28 5.79 -0.61
CA LEU A 50 17.23 4.98 -1.23
C LEU A 50 17.50 4.86 -2.73
N ARG A 51 18.21 3.81 -3.13
CA ARG A 51 18.30 3.42 -4.53
C ARG A 51 17.02 2.70 -4.91
N ILE A 52 16.08 3.40 -5.54
CA ILE A 52 14.93 2.78 -6.19
C ILE A 52 15.44 2.21 -7.50
N ASP A 53 15.57 0.88 -7.57
CA ASP A 53 16.02 0.18 -8.78
C ASP A 53 14.79 -0.22 -9.59
N HIS A 54 14.56 0.47 -10.71
CA HIS A 54 13.41 0.24 -11.58
C HIS A 54 13.64 -0.92 -12.54
N ARG A 55 14.05 -2.10 -12.02
CA ARG A 55 14.31 -3.25 -12.87
C ARG A 55 13.04 -3.68 -13.59
N ARG A 56 13.10 -3.69 -14.93
CA ARG A 56 12.03 -4.18 -15.80
C ARG A 56 12.27 -5.65 -16.13
N SER A 57 11.20 -6.41 -16.36
CA SER A 57 11.28 -7.85 -16.60
C SER A 57 12.13 -8.24 -17.83
N ASP A 58 12.27 -7.33 -18.79
CA ASP A 58 13.10 -7.47 -19.99
C ASP A 58 14.62 -7.38 -19.74
N GLU A 59 15.04 -6.89 -18.57
CA GLU A 59 16.46 -6.74 -18.21
C GLU A 59 17.08 -8.02 -17.61
N THR A 60 16.33 -9.12 -17.57
CA THR A 60 16.78 -10.42 -17.01
C THR A 60 17.43 -11.33 -18.07
N VAL A 61 17.57 -10.87 -19.32
CA VAL A 61 18.16 -11.66 -20.41
C VAL A 61 19.49 -11.05 -20.87
N ASP A 62 20.59 -11.76 -20.60
CA ASP A 62 21.90 -11.53 -21.25
C ASP A 62 21.79 -11.97 -22.74
N PRO A 63 22.37 -11.24 -23.71
CA PRO A 63 22.27 -11.55 -25.15
C PRO A 63 22.90 -12.89 -25.58
#